data_AF-A0A3M2BHE6-F1
#
_entry.id   AF-A0A3M2BHE6-F1
#
_cell.length_a   1.000
_cell.length_b   1.000
_cell.length_c   1.000
_cell.angle_alpha   90.00
_cell.angle_beta   90.00
_cell.angle_gamma   90.00
#
_symmetry.space_group_name_H-M   'P 1'
#
loop_
_entity.id
_entity.type
_entity.pdbx_description
1 polymer ?
#
loop_
_entity_poly.entity_id
_entity_poly.type
_entity_poly.pdbx_seq_one_letter_code
_entity_poly.pdbx_strand_id
1 'polypeptide(L)'
;MSRSTAADIRQFLQDLAKQDWIRRSERRWWPHFLFHYTDIRNAVRILQDGTLYSRLQAEQMGRMAISSGSPDVLAGTSLHIQDCVRLYFRPKTPTQYHAEGVHSAQSLARSRFPNAHCPVPVFFLFDAAAILSRPDTQFSDRGLGGADYRLGSTLDDLKALPWQQIYHQGRIDPEVSREIIARRNAEVIVPQQLDLNDLRFIYCRSDAEKDTLLHLLPPALRRRYQSKIVASNRSELFFRQRTFIENATLLADRIYLRFSPDTTCPGPFHLRLDLTTSRTWTQERTDFTLGPSYEYNIQFKRPLSQYWVRVFLDDHLIYANVFEELEIPF
;
A
#
# COMPACT_ATOMS: atom_id res chain seq x y z
N MET A 1 -31.83 -5.04 -19.10
CA MET A 1 -30.83 -4.01 -19.43
C MET A 1 -29.52 -4.72 -19.76
N SER A 2 -28.96 -4.48 -20.95
CA SER A 2 -27.68 -5.08 -21.37
C SER A 2 -26.56 -4.55 -20.48
N ARG A 3 -25.79 -5.44 -19.83
CA ARG A 3 -24.55 -5.03 -19.15
C ARG A 3 -23.59 -4.45 -20.20
N SER A 4 -22.99 -3.32 -19.87
CA SER A 4 -22.12 -2.58 -20.79
C SER A 4 -20.79 -3.30 -20.98
N THR A 5 -20.18 -3.12 -22.13
CA THR A 5 -18.92 -3.77 -22.47
C THR A 5 -17.75 -3.10 -21.74
N ALA A 6 -16.62 -3.80 -21.62
CA ALA A 6 -15.38 -3.20 -21.12
C ALA A 6 -14.94 -1.96 -21.93
N ALA A 7 -15.32 -1.88 -23.21
CA ALA A 7 -15.05 -0.72 -24.06
C ALA A 7 -15.88 0.51 -23.64
N ASP A 8 -17.17 0.33 -23.36
CA ASP A 8 -18.05 1.42 -22.92
C ASP A 8 -17.61 1.99 -21.57
N ILE A 9 -17.27 1.10 -20.62
CA ILE A 9 -16.73 1.50 -19.31
C ILE A 9 -15.40 2.24 -19.50
N ARG A 10 -14.50 1.71 -20.34
CA ARG A 10 -13.21 2.37 -20.62
C ARG A 10 -13.39 3.78 -21.20
N GLN A 11 -14.33 3.94 -22.14
CA GLN A 11 -14.63 5.24 -22.73
C GLN A 11 -15.14 6.21 -21.66
N PHE A 12 -16.09 5.79 -20.83
CA PHE A 12 -16.57 6.60 -19.71
C PHE A 12 -15.44 7.04 -18.77
N LEU A 13 -14.55 6.12 -18.37
CA LEU A 13 -13.44 6.43 -17.47
C LEU A 13 -12.42 7.39 -18.12
N GLN A 14 -12.20 7.30 -19.44
CA GLN A 14 -11.39 8.27 -20.19
C GLN A 14 -12.03 9.66 -20.22
N ASP A 15 -13.34 9.75 -20.37
CA ASP A 15 -14.05 11.02 -20.37
C ASP A 15 -14.13 11.63 -18.96
N LEU A 16 -14.24 10.77 -17.93
CA LEU A 16 -14.13 11.18 -16.53
C LEU A 16 -12.75 11.78 -16.22
N ALA A 17 -11.67 11.16 -16.70
CA ALA A 17 -10.29 11.66 -16.56
C ALA A 17 -10.05 13.02 -17.23
N LYS A 18 -10.87 13.38 -18.23
CA LYS A 18 -10.78 14.65 -18.98
C LYS A 18 -11.66 15.77 -18.42
N GLN A 19 -12.43 15.54 -17.36
CA GLN A 19 -13.28 16.58 -16.75
C GLN A 19 -12.43 17.72 -16.17
N ASP A 20 -12.94 18.95 -16.21
CA ASP A 20 -12.19 20.16 -15.82
C ASP A 20 -11.63 20.10 -14.40
N TRP A 21 -12.42 19.56 -13.47
CA TRP A 21 -12.07 19.49 -12.05
C TRP A 21 -11.01 18.42 -11.72
N ILE A 22 -10.65 17.53 -12.67
CA ILE A 22 -9.64 16.47 -12.46
C ILE A 22 -8.47 16.52 -13.46
N ARG A 23 -8.70 16.92 -14.72
CA ARG A 23 -7.75 16.77 -15.85
C ARG A 23 -6.39 17.45 -15.63
N ARG A 24 -6.35 18.55 -14.88
CA ARG A 24 -5.14 19.32 -14.56
C ARG A 24 -4.58 19.00 -13.17
N SER A 25 -4.96 17.87 -12.59
CA SER A 25 -4.46 17.43 -11.29
C SER A 25 -3.72 16.09 -11.41
N GLU A 26 -2.93 15.76 -10.40
CA GLU A 26 -2.27 14.46 -10.25
C GLU A 26 -3.26 13.28 -10.15
N ARG A 27 -4.57 13.55 -10.05
CA ARG A 27 -5.63 12.53 -10.00
C ARG A 27 -6.13 12.11 -11.37
N ARG A 28 -5.72 12.78 -12.46
CA ARG A 28 -6.27 12.55 -13.82
C ARG A 28 -6.19 11.09 -14.28
N TRP A 29 -5.27 10.31 -13.72
CA TRP A 29 -5.09 8.91 -14.07
C TRP A 29 -5.83 7.94 -13.15
N TRP A 30 -6.34 8.39 -12.00
CA TRP A 30 -7.10 7.56 -11.05
C TRP A 30 -8.29 6.84 -11.69
N PRO A 31 -9.11 7.46 -12.57
CA PRO A 31 -10.23 6.76 -13.22
C PRO A 31 -9.84 5.49 -13.97
N HIS A 32 -8.58 5.34 -14.38
CA HIS A 32 -8.11 4.16 -15.11
C HIS A 32 -7.76 2.98 -14.22
N PHE A 33 -7.68 3.18 -12.90
CA PHE A 33 -7.23 2.15 -11.98
C PHE A 33 -8.14 1.97 -10.77
N LEU A 34 -8.15 0.74 -10.27
CA LEU A 34 -8.66 0.42 -8.95
C LEU A 34 -7.48 0.05 -8.04
N PHE A 35 -7.56 0.51 -6.80
CA PHE A 35 -6.43 0.51 -5.88
C PHE A 35 -6.66 -0.50 -4.75
N HIS A 36 -5.71 -1.41 -4.53
CA HIS A 36 -5.64 -2.22 -3.32
C HIS A 36 -4.42 -1.84 -2.50
N TYR A 37 -4.61 -1.56 -1.21
CA TYR A 37 -3.59 -1.11 -0.27
C TYR A 37 -3.32 -2.19 0.77
N THR A 38 -2.06 -2.57 0.97
CA THR A 38 -1.68 -3.63 1.91
C THR A 38 -0.23 -3.50 2.39
N ASP A 39 0.17 -4.25 3.42
CA ASP A 39 1.57 -4.32 3.87
C ASP A 39 2.42 -5.17 2.91
N ILE A 40 3.72 -4.86 2.81
CA ILE A 40 4.67 -5.56 1.93
C ILE A 40 4.68 -7.08 2.16
N ARG A 41 4.49 -7.55 3.40
CA ARG A 41 4.46 -8.99 3.71
C ARG A 41 3.22 -9.66 3.13
N ASN A 42 2.09 -8.98 3.17
CA ASN A 42 0.87 -9.44 2.50
C ASN A 42 1.06 -9.38 0.97
N ALA A 43 1.69 -8.33 0.45
CA ALA A 43 1.96 -8.19 -0.98
C ALA A 43 2.81 -9.36 -1.52
N VAL A 44 3.85 -9.77 -0.79
CA VAL A 44 4.66 -10.96 -1.15
C VAL A 44 3.78 -12.21 -1.24
N ARG A 45 2.88 -12.43 -0.27
CA ARG A 45 1.96 -13.58 -0.27
C ARG A 45 0.97 -13.55 -1.44
N ILE A 46 0.37 -12.39 -1.72
CA ILE A 46 -0.51 -12.18 -2.89
C ILE A 46 0.22 -12.53 -4.20
N LEU A 47 1.48 -12.08 -4.35
CA LEU A 47 2.27 -12.35 -5.55
C LEU A 47 2.70 -13.82 -5.67
N GLN A 48 2.94 -14.49 -4.54
CA GLN A 48 3.22 -15.93 -4.47
C GLN A 48 2.01 -16.77 -4.86
N ASP A 49 0.84 -16.42 -4.34
CA ASP A 49 -0.40 -17.13 -4.61
C ASP A 49 -0.98 -16.78 -6.00
N GLY A 50 -0.51 -15.68 -6.62
CA GLY A 50 -1.02 -15.18 -7.89
C GLY A 50 -2.47 -14.69 -7.81
N THR A 51 -2.96 -14.47 -6.59
CA THR A 51 -4.37 -14.20 -6.28
C THR A 51 -4.46 -13.26 -5.08
N LEU A 52 -5.34 -12.27 -5.17
CA LEU A 52 -5.78 -11.45 -4.06
C LEU A 52 -7.04 -12.06 -3.46
N TYR A 53 -6.97 -12.57 -2.24
CA TYR A 53 -8.13 -13.13 -1.53
C TYR A 53 -8.92 -12.03 -0.81
N SER A 54 -10.21 -12.30 -0.59
CA SER A 54 -11.03 -11.53 0.35
C SER A 54 -10.41 -11.59 1.74
N ARG A 55 -10.79 -10.64 2.60
CA ARG A 55 -10.26 -10.61 3.96
C ARG A 55 -10.57 -11.91 4.70
N LEU A 56 -11.82 -12.37 4.62
CA LEU A 56 -12.26 -13.59 5.29
C LEU A 56 -11.44 -14.80 4.85
N GLN A 57 -11.27 -15.00 3.54
CA GLN A 57 -10.48 -16.11 2.99
C GLN A 57 -9.00 -15.99 3.38
N ALA A 58 -8.42 -14.79 3.30
CA ALA A 58 -7.02 -14.55 3.66
C ALA A 58 -6.74 -14.85 5.14
N GLU A 59 -7.68 -14.54 6.04
CA GLU A 59 -7.56 -14.86 7.46
C GLU A 59 -7.69 -16.37 7.70
N GLN A 60 -8.70 -17.03 7.11
CA GLN A 60 -8.92 -18.48 7.24
C GLN A 60 -7.72 -19.30 6.74
N MET A 61 -7.06 -18.85 5.67
CA MET A 61 -5.89 -19.52 5.10
C MET A 61 -4.56 -19.10 5.76
N GLY A 62 -4.57 -18.23 6.77
CA GLY A 62 -3.35 -17.70 7.41
C GLY A 62 -2.48 -16.85 6.48
N ARG A 63 -3.06 -16.33 5.39
CA ARG A 63 -2.38 -15.54 4.35
C ARG A 63 -2.29 -14.05 4.70
N MET A 64 -3.01 -13.56 5.70
CA MET A 64 -2.83 -12.20 6.22
C MET A 64 -1.73 -12.14 7.29
N ALA A 65 -0.56 -11.58 6.94
CA ALA A 65 0.55 -11.40 7.87
C ALA A 65 0.33 -10.19 8.79
N ILE A 66 -0.24 -9.11 8.24
CA ILE A 66 -0.52 -7.87 8.94
C ILE A 66 -1.94 -7.43 8.62
N SER A 67 -2.71 -7.16 9.67
CA SER A 67 -4.00 -6.51 9.52
C SER A 67 -3.85 -5.00 9.61
N SER A 68 -4.18 -4.31 8.53
CA SER A 68 -4.18 -2.85 8.48
C SER A 68 -5.59 -2.24 8.66
N GLY A 69 -6.60 -3.09 8.93
CA GLY A 69 -7.99 -2.67 9.13
C GLY A 69 -8.30 -2.47 10.62
N SER A 70 -9.05 -1.42 10.95
CA SER A 70 -9.55 -1.23 12.32
C SER A 70 -10.59 -2.30 12.67
N PRO A 71 -10.47 -3.02 13.80
CA PRO A 71 -11.46 -3.97 14.29
C PRO A 71 -12.89 -3.38 14.36
N ASP A 72 -13.02 -2.11 14.75
CA ASP A 72 -14.34 -1.46 14.87
C ASP A 72 -15.02 -1.31 13.49
N VAL A 73 -14.25 -1.00 12.46
CA VAL A 73 -14.76 -0.90 11.08
C VAL A 73 -15.12 -2.28 10.54
N LEU A 74 -14.34 -3.30 10.90
CA LEU A 74 -14.58 -4.69 10.51
C LEU A 74 -15.85 -5.23 11.18
N ALA A 75 -16.07 -4.93 12.46
CA ALA A 75 -17.26 -5.32 13.20
C ALA A 75 -18.55 -4.76 12.58
N GLY A 76 -18.50 -3.56 12.00
CA GLY A 76 -19.63 -2.96 11.28
C GLY A 76 -19.86 -3.49 9.87
N THR A 77 -18.94 -4.29 9.32
CA THR A 77 -19.00 -4.80 7.94
C THR A 77 -19.70 -6.16 7.89
N SER A 78 -20.70 -6.33 7.02
CA SER A 78 -21.42 -7.62 6.90
C SER A 78 -20.51 -8.75 6.40
N LEU A 79 -20.79 -9.99 6.81
CA LEU A 79 -19.99 -11.17 6.41
C LEU A 79 -19.85 -11.32 4.90
N HIS A 80 -20.93 -11.04 4.14
CA HIS A 80 -20.90 -11.04 2.68
C HIS A 80 -19.83 -10.10 2.12
N ILE A 81 -19.70 -8.89 2.67
CA ILE A 81 -18.69 -7.92 2.24
C ILE A 81 -17.29 -8.32 2.73
N GLN A 82 -17.16 -8.91 3.92
CA GLN A 82 -15.88 -9.43 4.40
C GLN A 82 -15.35 -10.58 3.53
N ASP A 83 -16.26 -11.35 2.91
CA ASP A 83 -15.94 -12.39 1.94
C ASP A 83 -15.77 -11.85 0.51
N CYS A 84 -15.65 -10.54 0.33
CA CYS A 84 -15.29 -9.93 -0.95
C CYS A 84 -13.89 -9.32 -0.92
N VAL A 85 -13.17 -9.43 -2.04
CA VAL A 85 -12.01 -8.59 -2.33
C VAL A 85 -12.50 -7.15 -2.48
N ARG A 86 -11.82 -6.21 -1.82
CA ARG A 86 -12.15 -4.79 -1.84
C ARG A 86 -11.05 -4.01 -2.53
N LEU A 87 -11.44 -3.29 -3.58
CA LEU A 87 -10.61 -2.30 -4.27
C LEU A 87 -11.22 -0.92 -4.11
N TYR A 88 -10.40 0.12 -4.13
CA TYR A 88 -10.85 1.50 -3.97
C TYR A 88 -10.81 2.21 -5.31
N PHE A 89 -11.71 3.17 -5.52
CA PHE A 89 -11.61 4.08 -6.67
C PHE A 89 -10.46 5.08 -6.54
N ARG A 90 -9.90 5.24 -5.34
CA ARG A 90 -8.80 6.18 -5.08
C ARG A 90 -7.85 5.73 -3.98
N PRO A 91 -6.60 6.24 -4.00
CA PRO A 91 -5.70 6.17 -2.85
C PRO A 91 -6.03 7.29 -1.84
N LYS A 92 -5.26 7.34 -0.74
CA LYS A 92 -5.37 8.31 0.35
C LYS A 92 -6.75 8.31 1.00
N THR A 93 -7.23 7.11 1.35
CA THR A 93 -8.46 6.94 2.13
C THR A 93 -8.22 7.40 3.58
N PRO A 94 -9.28 7.79 4.31
CA PRO A 94 -9.17 8.10 5.74
C PRO A 94 -8.52 6.98 6.57
N THR A 95 -8.79 5.71 6.28
CA THR A 95 -8.15 4.58 6.98
C THR A 95 -6.65 4.53 6.72
N GLN A 96 -6.22 4.76 5.47
CA GLN A 96 -4.80 4.82 5.11
C GLN A 96 -4.08 5.91 5.89
N TYR A 97 -4.70 7.09 6.09
CA TYR A 97 -4.09 8.19 6.85
C TYR A 97 -3.65 7.76 8.26
N HIS A 98 -4.46 6.94 8.91
CA HIS A 98 -4.18 6.48 10.28
C HIS A 98 -3.26 5.27 10.35
N ALA A 99 -3.23 4.43 9.30
CA ALA A 99 -2.47 3.18 9.30
C ALA A 99 -1.09 3.28 8.63
N GLU A 100 -0.85 4.25 7.76
CA GLU A 100 0.34 4.27 6.89
C GLU A 100 1.65 4.59 7.62
N GLY A 101 2.62 3.68 7.48
CA GLY A 101 3.99 3.80 8.00
C GLY A 101 4.16 3.23 9.40
N VAL A 102 5.39 3.27 9.90
CA VAL A 102 5.71 2.71 11.22
C VAL A 102 5.30 3.70 12.30
N HIS A 103 4.42 3.25 13.19
CA HIS A 103 4.07 3.93 14.42
C HIS A 103 4.86 3.33 15.58
N SER A 104 5.42 4.18 16.43
CA SER A 104 5.98 3.72 17.71
C SER A 104 4.85 3.22 18.62
N ALA A 105 5.18 2.35 19.57
CA ALA A 105 4.22 1.94 20.61
C ALA A 105 3.55 3.14 21.30
N GLN A 106 4.30 4.22 21.55
CA GLN A 106 3.77 5.45 22.13
C GLN A 106 2.81 6.18 21.18
N SER A 107 3.08 6.21 19.87
CA SER A 107 2.19 6.81 18.87
C SER A 107 0.90 6.02 18.71
N LEU A 108 0.98 4.68 18.68
CA LEU A 108 -0.19 3.80 18.60
C LEU A 108 -1.09 3.97 19.83
N ALA A 109 -0.51 4.04 21.04
CA ALA A 109 -1.27 4.25 22.27
C ALA A 109 -2.09 5.56 22.29
N ARG A 110 -1.68 6.57 21.50
CA ARG A 110 -2.39 7.85 21.35
C ARG A 110 -3.28 7.91 20.10
N SER A 111 -3.22 6.89 19.25
CA SER A 111 -3.98 6.85 18.00
C SER A 111 -5.45 6.54 18.29
N ARG A 112 -6.34 7.14 17.51
CA ARG A 112 -7.76 6.76 17.49
C ARG A 112 -7.96 5.30 17.02
N PHE A 113 -7.02 4.77 16.25
CA PHE A 113 -7.06 3.42 15.71
C PHE A 113 -5.75 2.69 16.04
N PRO A 114 -5.54 2.25 17.29
CA PRO A 114 -4.28 1.65 17.74
C PRO A 114 -3.95 0.32 17.02
N ASN A 115 -4.97 -0.34 16.49
CA ASN A 115 -4.85 -1.63 15.81
C ASN A 115 -4.70 -1.50 14.28
N ALA A 116 -4.87 -0.29 13.71
CA ALA A 116 -4.72 -0.06 12.28
C ALA A 116 -3.27 0.31 12.00
N HIS A 117 -2.49 -0.64 11.46
CA HIS A 117 -1.08 -0.43 11.18
C HIS A 117 -0.67 -1.08 9.85
N CYS A 118 0.00 -0.31 9.00
CA CYS A 118 0.57 -0.75 7.73
C CYS A 118 2.00 -0.18 7.62
N PRO A 119 2.98 -0.84 8.28
CA PRO A 119 4.36 -0.36 8.38
C PRO A 119 5.00 -0.04 7.03
N VAL A 120 4.88 -0.98 6.07
CA VAL A 120 5.51 -0.89 4.75
C VAL A 120 4.43 -1.04 3.68
N PRO A 121 3.81 0.07 3.25
CA PRO A 121 2.64 0.02 2.39
C PRO A 121 2.98 -0.24 0.93
N VAL A 122 2.18 -1.09 0.29
CA VAL A 122 2.24 -1.41 -1.13
C VAL A 122 0.85 -1.23 -1.75
N PHE A 123 0.82 -0.61 -2.93
CA PHE A 123 -0.39 -0.48 -3.74
C PHE A 123 -0.37 -1.45 -4.92
N PHE A 124 -1.44 -2.19 -5.13
CA PHE A 124 -1.72 -2.89 -6.39
C PHE A 124 -2.73 -2.06 -7.19
N LEU A 125 -2.41 -1.78 -8.45
CA LEU A 125 -3.24 -1.00 -9.37
C LEU A 125 -3.76 -1.92 -10.47
N PHE A 126 -5.07 -2.16 -10.47
CA PHE A 126 -5.76 -3.00 -11.45
C PHE A 126 -6.39 -2.13 -12.54
N ASP A 127 -6.51 -2.67 -13.76
CA ASP A 127 -7.25 -2.04 -14.85
C ASP A 127 -8.73 -1.88 -14.48
N ALA A 128 -9.17 -0.64 -14.27
CA ALA A 128 -10.53 -0.39 -13.77
C ALA A 128 -11.61 -0.88 -14.73
N ALA A 129 -11.42 -0.70 -16.05
CA ALA A 129 -12.40 -1.11 -17.04
C ALA A 129 -12.54 -2.64 -17.09
N ALA A 130 -11.41 -3.37 -17.01
CA ALA A 130 -11.44 -4.83 -16.98
C ALA A 130 -12.21 -5.34 -15.76
N ILE A 131 -11.88 -4.86 -14.56
CA ILE A 131 -12.52 -5.31 -13.32
C ILE A 131 -14.00 -4.93 -13.26
N LEU A 132 -14.36 -3.70 -13.59
CA LEU A 132 -15.75 -3.21 -13.54
C LEU A 132 -16.65 -3.88 -14.60
N SER A 133 -16.07 -4.44 -15.66
CA SER A 133 -16.81 -5.18 -16.68
C SER A 133 -17.11 -6.63 -16.32
N ARG A 134 -16.53 -7.15 -15.23
CA ARG A 134 -16.76 -8.54 -14.83
C ARG A 134 -18.20 -8.75 -14.35
N PRO A 135 -18.81 -9.92 -14.59
CA PRO A 135 -20.20 -10.18 -14.20
C PRO A 135 -20.45 -10.22 -12.69
N ASP A 136 -19.43 -10.55 -11.92
CA ASP A 136 -19.47 -10.73 -10.46
C ASP A 136 -19.07 -9.46 -9.70
N THR A 137 -18.63 -8.41 -10.41
CA THR A 137 -18.22 -7.15 -9.78
C THR A 137 -19.43 -6.31 -9.41
N GLN A 138 -19.41 -5.75 -8.20
CA GLN A 138 -20.29 -4.68 -7.76
C GLN A 138 -19.45 -3.52 -7.23
N PHE A 139 -20.05 -2.35 -7.08
CA PHE A 139 -19.36 -1.18 -6.53
C PHE A 139 -20.31 -0.32 -5.71
N SER A 140 -19.76 0.40 -4.74
CA SER A 140 -20.50 1.24 -3.82
C SER A 140 -20.26 2.72 -4.06
N ASP A 141 -21.25 3.52 -3.68
CA ASP A 141 -21.18 4.98 -3.71
C ASP A 141 -20.47 5.58 -2.48
N ARG A 142 -20.07 4.74 -1.52
CA ARG A 142 -19.39 5.10 -0.26
C ARG A 142 -18.80 3.87 0.44
N GLY A 143 -18.13 4.10 1.57
CA GLY A 143 -17.54 3.02 2.38
C GLY A 143 -18.56 1.97 2.86
N LEU A 144 -18.15 0.70 2.79
CA LEU A 144 -18.98 -0.47 3.12
C LEU A 144 -18.97 -0.86 4.61
N GLY A 145 -18.34 -0.06 5.47
CA GLY A 145 -18.29 -0.30 6.92
C GLY A 145 -19.53 0.18 7.70
N GLY A 146 -20.55 0.70 7.02
CA GLY A 146 -21.83 1.12 7.60
C GLY A 146 -23.02 0.56 6.82
N ALA A 147 -24.25 0.93 7.18
CA ALA A 147 -25.46 0.39 6.55
C ALA A 147 -25.96 1.18 5.32
N ASP A 148 -25.59 2.45 5.19
CA ASP A 148 -26.20 3.40 4.23
C ASP A 148 -25.52 3.45 2.85
N TYR A 149 -25.01 2.31 2.34
CA TYR A 149 -24.40 2.23 1.02
C TYR A 149 -25.39 1.71 -0.03
N ARG A 150 -25.16 2.06 -1.30
CA ARG A 150 -25.85 1.46 -2.44
C ARG A 150 -24.85 0.71 -3.31
N LEU A 151 -25.21 -0.51 -3.71
CA LEU A 151 -24.42 -1.31 -4.64
C LEU A 151 -24.98 -1.16 -6.06
N GLY A 152 -24.10 -0.78 -6.98
CA GLY A 152 -24.34 -0.75 -8.42
C GLY A 152 -23.55 -1.85 -9.13
N SER A 153 -23.98 -2.19 -10.35
CA SER A 153 -23.24 -3.15 -11.20
C SER A 153 -23.37 -2.87 -12.70
N THR A 154 -24.01 -1.75 -13.07
CA THR A 154 -24.21 -1.34 -14.46
C THR A 154 -23.44 -0.06 -14.79
N LEU A 155 -23.26 0.24 -16.07
CA LEU A 155 -22.62 1.50 -16.47
C LEU A 155 -23.44 2.73 -16.04
N ASP A 156 -24.76 2.63 -16.01
CA ASP A 156 -25.60 3.75 -15.57
C ASP A 156 -25.45 3.99 -14.07
N ASP A 157 -25.34 2.93 -13.26
CA ASP A 157 -24.98 3.06 -11.84
C ASP A 157 -23.60 3.72 -11.68
N LEU A 158 -22.62 3.33 -12.52
CA LEU A 158 -21.26 3.86 -12.47
C LEU A 158 -21.23 5.36 -12.84
N LYS A 159 -21.99 5.76 -13.87
CA LYS A 159 -22.15 7.16 -14.27
C LYS A 159 -22.81 7.99 -13.18
N ALA A 160 -23.73 7.40 -12.41
CA ALA A 160 -24.46 8.07 -11.34
C ALA A 160 -23.64 8.28 -10.04
N LEU A 161 -22.44 7.68 -9.92
CA LEU A 161 -21.61 7.86 -8.73
C LEU A 161 -21.18 9.34 -8.54
N PRO A 162 -21.08 9.82 -7.29
CA PRO A 162 -20.72 11.21 -6.99
C PRO A 162 -19.21 11.46 -7.14
N TRP A 163 -18.69 11.38 -8.37
CA TRP A 163 -17.25 11.37 -8.67
C TRP A 163 -16.45 12.55 -8.12
N GLN A 164 -17.02 13.76 -8.11
CA GLN A 164 -16.36 14.92 -7.51
C GLN A 164 -16.10 14.74 -6.01
N GLN A 165 -17.03 14.09 -5.30
CA GLN A 165 -16.90 13.79 -3.88
C GLN A 165 -15.97 12.59 -3.65
N ILE A 166 -16.08 11.54 -4.48
CA ILE A 166 -15.19 10.36 -4.43
C ILE A 166 -13.75 10.81 -4.58
N TYR A 167 -13.43 11.57 -5.63
CA TYR A 167 -12.07 12.05 -5.91
C TYR A 167 -11.72 13.38 -5.23
N HIS A 168 -12.55 13.85 -4.31
CA HIS A 168 -12.29 15.08 -3.57
C HIS A 168 -10.93 15.02 -2.86
N GLN A 169 -10.11 16.05 -3.01
CA GLN A 169 -8.84 16.24 -2.29
C GLN A 169 -8.85 17.61 -1.60
N GLY A 170 -8.08 17.73 -0.50
CA GLY A 170 -7.97 18.97 0.25
C GLY A 170 -8.84 19.01 1.51
N ARG A 171 -8.83 20.20 2.14
CA ARG A 171 -9.60 20.52 3.34
C ARG A 171 -11.09 20.35 3.05
N ILE A 172 -11.80 19.74 4.00
CA ILE A 172 -13.24 19.61 3.93
C ILE A 172 -13.84 20.59 4.92
N ASP A 173 -14.89 21.27 4.51
CA ASP A 173 -15.74 22.02 5.42
C ASP A 173 -16.27 21.08 6.53
N PRO A 174 -16.14 21.44 7.82
CA PRO A 174 -16.67 20.66 8.92
C PRO A 174 -18.12 20.20 8.73
N GLU A 175 -18.98 20.99 8.09
CA GLU A 175 -20.41 20.71 7.93
C GLU A 175 -20.68 19.52 6.99
N VAL A 176 -19.92 19.36 5.90
CA VAL A 176 -20.07 18.27 4.92
C VAL A 176 -18.99 17.19 5.05
N SER A 177 -18.11 17.31 6.04
CA SER A 177 -16.95 16.43 6.27
C SER A 177 -17.31 14.96 6.30
N ARG A 178 -18.40 14.60 6.99
CA ARG A 178 -18.83 13.20 7.13
C ARG A 178 -19.23 12.57 5.79
N GLU A 179 -19.98 13.30 4.96
CA GLU A 179 -20.42 12.76 3.67
C GLU A 179 -19.25 12.58 2.71
N ILE A 180 -18.39 13.59 2.56
CA ILE A 180 -17.22 13.51 1.68
C ILE A 180 -16.26 12.41 2.16
N ILE A 181 -16.04 12.26 3.46
CA ILE A 181 -15.26 11.16 4.03
C ILE A 181 -15.86 9.80 3.65
N ALA A 182 -17.19 9.64 3.71
CA ALA A 182 -17.85 8.41 3.31
C ALA A 182 -17.68 8.14 1.80
N ARG A 183 -17.86 9.16 0.94
CA ARG A 183 -17.68 9.03 -0.53
C ARG A 183 -16.24 8.73 -0.92
N ARG A 184 -15.26 9.30 -0.22
CA ARG A 184 -13.83 9.03 -0.41
C ARG A 184 -13.45 7.57 -0.16
N ASN A 185 -14.31 6.81 0.51
CA ASN A 185 -14.19 5.38 0.73
C ASN A 185 -15.11 4.59 -0.21
N ALA A 186 -15.57 5.11 -1.35
CA ALA A 186 -16.27 4.30 -2.34
C ALA A 186 -15.37 3.17 -2.86
N GLU A 187 -15.93 1.98 -3.03
CA GLU A 187 -15.17 0.74 -3.28
C GLU A 187 -15.80 -0.10 -4.38
N VAL A 188 -15.00 -1.00 -4.92
CA VAL A 188 -15.39 -2.07 -5.83
C VAL A 188 -15.19 -3.39 -5.09
N ILE A 189 -16.17 -4.28 -5.20
CA ILE A 189 -16.14 -5.61 -4.57
C ILE A 189 -16.17 -6.70 -5.63
N VAL A 190 -15.33 -7.71 -5.43
CA VAL A 190 -15.28 -8.95 -6.21
C VAL A 190 -15.41 -10.12 -5.22
N PRO A 191 -16.35 -11.08 -5.41
CA PRO A 191 -16.55 -12.17 -4.48
C PRO A 191 -15.31 -13.06 -4.30
N GLN A 192 -14.97 -13.35 -3.04
CA GLN A 192 -13.97 -14.32 -2.56
C GLN A 192 -12.51 -14.08 -2.96
N GLN A 193 -12.21 -13.91 -4.24
CA GLN A 193 -10.86 -13.78 -4.75
C GLN A 193 -10.79 -13.07 -6.10
N LEU A 194 -9.64 -12.50 -6.40
CA LEU A 194 -9.33 -11.82 -7.65
C LEU A 194 -7.94 -12.24 -8.12
N ASP A 195 -7.85 -12.84 -9.30
CA ASP A 195 -6.56 -13.15 -9.93
C ASP A 195 -5.81 -11.86 -10.35
N LEU A 196 -4.52 -11.99 -10.63
CA LEU A 196 -3.65 -10.86 -10.95
C LEU A 196 -3.52 -10.58 -12.47
N ASN A 197 -4.42 -11.09 -13.32
CA ASN A 197 -4.30 -10.91 -14.78
C ASN A 197 -4.43 -9.43 -15.18
N ASP A 198 -5.34 -8.70 -14.54
CA ASP A 198 -5.59 -7.28 -14.80
C ASP A 198 -4.72 -6.34 -13.97
N LEU A 199 -3.75 -6.87 -13.21
CA LEU A 199 -2.79 -6.08 -12.46
C LEU A 199 -1.85 -5.33 -13.42
N ARG A 200 -1.82 -4.00 -13.33
CA ARG A 200 -0.97 -3.14 -14.17
C ARG A 200 0.33 -2.75 -13.46
N PHE A 201 0.23 -2.28 -12.22
CA PHE A 201 1.38 -1.78 -11.46
C PHE A 201 1.31 -2.20 -10.00
N ILE A 202 2.50 -2.27 -9.39
CA ILE A 202 2.70 -2.46 -7.96
C ILE A 202 3.55 -1.29 -7.48
N TYR A 203 2.97 -0.39 -6.68
CA TYR A 203 3.64 0.82 -6.20
C TYR A 203 4.15 0.63 -4.77
N CYS A 204 5.44 0.89 -4.57
CA CYS A 204 6.07 1.03 -3.26
C CYS A 204 6.22 2.53 -2.91
N ARG A 205 6.28 2.85 -1.61
CA ARG A 205 6.34 4.26 -1.16
C ARG A 205 7.68 4.92 -1.47
N SER A 206 8.77 4.15 -1.43
CA SER A 206 10.16 4.57 -1.61
C SER A 206 10.99 3.53 -2.38
N ASP A 207 12.20 3.91 -2.81
CA ASP A 207 13.11 3.00 -3.50
C ASP A 207 13.59 1.88 -2.58
N ALA A 208 13.85 2.18 -1.30
CA ALA A 208 14.23 1.16 -0.32
C ALA A 208 13.14 0.09 -0.10
N GLU A 209 11.86 0.47 -0.11
CA GLU A 209 10.75 -0.48 -0.02
C GLU A 209 10.59 -1.31 -1.30
N LYS A 210 10.83 -0.71 -2.47
CA LYS A 210 10.87 -1.43 -3.74
C LYS A 210 11.97 -2.49 -3.75
N ASP A 211 13.18 -2.12 -3.33
CA ASP A 211 14.29 -3.06 -3.20
C ASP A 211 13.92 -4.20 -2.25
N THR A 212 13.30 -3.87 -1.13
CA THR A 212 12.82 -4.85 -0.15
C THR A 212 11.79 -5.80 -0.77
N LEU A 213 10.81 -5.30 -1.52
CA LEU A 213 9.81 -6.15 -2.15
C LEU A 213 10.45 -7.09 -3.17
N LEU A 214 11.36 -6.57 -4.00
CA LEU A 214 12.09 -7.38 -4.99
C LEU A 214 12.98 -8.43 -4.33
N HIS A 215 13.61 -8.11 -3.20
CA HIS A 215 14.44 -9.01 -2.42
C HIS A 215 13.63 -10.15 -1.79
N LEU A 216 12.44 -9.85 -1.27
CA LEU A 216 11.56 -10.84 -0.63
C LEU A 216 10.90 -11.80 -1.63
N LEU A 217 10.89 -11.46 -2.93
CA LEU A 217 10.30 -12.32 -3.96
C LEU A 217 11.27 -13.44 -4.40
N PRO A 218 10.79 -14.69 -4.51
CA PRO A 218 11.53 -15.76 -5.18
C PRO A 218 11.98 -15.35 -6.60
N PRO A 219 13.13 -15.82 -7.11
CA PRO A 219 13.69 -15.37 -8.39
C PRO A 219 12.72 -15.45 -9.57
N ALA A 220 11.88 -16.49 -9.63
CA ALA A 220 10.88 -16.64 -10.69
C ALA A 220 9.79 -15.55 -10.63
N LEU A 221 9.30 -15.22 -9.44
CA LEU A 221 8.29 -14.18 -9.25
C LEU A 221 8.88 -12.78 -9.41
N ARG A 222 10.12 -12.57 -8.95
CA ARG A 222 10.86 -11.34 -9.21
C ARG A 222 10.93 -11.05 -10.71
N ARG A 223 11.38 -12.03 -11.53
CA ARG A 223 11.42 -11.88 -13.00
C ARG A 223 10.05 -11.58 -13.59
N ARG A 224 8.98 -12.22 -13.08
CA ARG A 224 7.60 -12.02 -13.56
C ARG A 224 7.06 -10.62 -13.27
N TYR A 225 7.35 -10.06 -12.09
CA TYR A 225 6.70 -8.84 -11.61
C TYR A 225 7.59 -7.60 -11.59
N GLN A 226 8.92 -7.72 -11.71
CA GLN A 226 9.84 -6.59 -11.58
C GLN A 226 9.53 -5.39 -12.49
N SER A 227 9.01 -5.63 -13.69
CA SER A 227 8.63 -4.57 -14.63
C SER A 227 7.37 -3.82 -14.21
N LYS A 228 6.55 -4.41 -13.34
CA LYS A 228 5.35 -3.78 -12.76
C LYS A 228 5.63 -3.09 -11.42
N ILE A 229 6.74 -3.44 -10.73
CA ILE A 229 7.08 -2.91 -9.42
C ILE A 229 7.83 -1.58 -9.57
N VAL A 230 7.23 -0.51 -9.07
CA VAL A 230 7.70 0.86 -9.21
C VAL A 230 7.71 1.58 -7.86
N ALA A 231 8.64 2.52 -7.71
CA ALA A 231 8.66 3.50 -6.63
C ALA A 231 8.71 4.87 -7.28
N SER A 232 7.85 5.79 -6.82
CA SER A 232 7.85 7.17 -7.32
C SER A 232 7.24 8.12 -6.30
N ASN A 233 7.98 9.17 -5.99
CA ASN A 233 7.51 10.30 -5.17
C ASN A 233 6.42 11.13 -5.88
N ARG A 234 6.31 11.06 -7.23
CA ARG A 234 5.33 11.83 -8.00
C ARG A 234 3.90 11.27 -7.98
N SER A 235 3.74 10.01 -7.59
CA SER A 235 2.47 9.28 -7.75
C SER A 235 1.36 9.67 -6.76
N GLU A 236 1.62 10.54 -5.78
CA GLU A 236 0.63 11.02 -4.78
C GLU A 236 -0.27 9.93 -4.16
N LEU A 237 0.22 8.69 -4.08
CA LEU A 237 -0.50 7.53 -3.53
C LEU A 237 -0.44 7.45 -2.00
N PHE A 238 0.68 7.90 -1.41
CA PHE A 238 1.02 7.74 0.01
C PHE A 238 1.02 9.08 0.74
N PHE A 239 0.69 9.08 2.03
CA PHE A 239 0.72 10.25 2.90
C PHE A 239 2.14 10.61 3.37
N ARG A 240 3.01 9.62 3.58
CA ARG A 240 4.42 9.76 3.98
C ARG A 240 4.63 10.52 5.30
N GLN A 241 3.70 10.44 6.24
CA GLN A 241 3.76 11.22 7.49
C GLN A 241 4.52 10.53 8.62
N ARG A 242 4.70 9.21 8.54
CA ARG A 242 5.33 8.39 9.58
C ARG A 242 6.71 7.91 9.15
N THR A 243 7.40 7.24 10.05
CA THR A 243 8.78 6.78 9.82
C THR A 243 8.81 5.64 8.80
N PHE A 244 9.70 5.77 7.83
CA PHE A 244 10.07 4.74 6.85
C PHE A 244 11.47 5.00 6.31
N ILE A 245 12.07 4.03 5.61
CA ILE A 245 13.34 4.25 4.91
C ILE A 245 13.06 4.77 3.51
N GLU A 246 13.52 5.99 3.23
CA GLU A 246 13.42 6.59 1.91
C GLU A 246 14.42 5.95 0.95
N ASN A 247 15.68 5.88 1.37
CA ASN A 247 16.78 5.32 0.57
C ASN A 247 17.71 4.50 1.46
N ALA A 248 18.30 3.45 0.88
CA ALA A 248 19.33 2.65 1.52
C ALA A 248 20.47 2.42 0.55
N THR A 249 21.69 2.74 0.97
CA THR A 249 22.91 2.50 0.20
C THR A 249 23.72 1.46 0.94
N LEU A 250 23.93 0.32 0.28
CA LEU A 250 24.77 -0.76 0.78
C LEU A 250 26.14 -0.69 0.12
N LEU A 251 27.19 -0.62 0.93
CA LEU A 251 28.58 -0.55 0.49
C LEU A 251 29.40 -1.63 1.17
N ALA A 252 30.60 -1.90 0.65
CA ALA A 252 31.50 -2.90 1.22
C ALA A 252 31.93 -2.54 2.65
N ASP A 253 32.07 -1.24 2.99
CA ASP A 253 32.56 -0.78 4.30
C ASP A 253 31.47 -0.25 5.23
N ARG A 254 30.24 -0.01 4.73
CA ARG A 254 29.16 0.59 5.52
C ARG A 254 27.77 0.32 4.95
N ILE A 255 26.77 0.54 5.80
CA ILE A 255 25.36 0.69 5.41
C ILE A 255 24.93 2.11 5.76
N TYR A 256 24.35 2.82 4.78
CA TYR A 256 23.76 4.14 4.96
C TYR A 256 22.26 4.05 4.73
N LEU A 257 21.47 4.42 5.74
CA LEU A 257 20.01 4.49 5.68
C LEU A 257 19.57 5.93 5.82
N ARG A 258 18.74 6.39 4.88
CA ARG A 258 18.06 7.68 4.97
C ARG A 258 16.58 7.43 5.26
N PHE A 259 16.13 7.90 6.40
CA PHE A 259 14.74 7.80 6.83
C PHE A 259 13.90 8.94 6.23
N SER A 260 12.59 8.80 6.32
CA SER A 260 11.64 9.80 5.86
C SER A 260 11.88 11.15 6.57
N PRO A 261 12.15 12.23 5.81
CA PRO A 261 12.29 13.55 6.40
C PRO A 261 10.94 13.98 6.99
N ASP A 262 10.98 14.75 8.08
CA ASP A 262 9.81 15.36 8.71
C ASP A 262 8.75 14.35 9.19
N THR A 263 9.20 13.13 9.54
CA THR A 263 8.34 12.15 10.21
C THR A 263 7.72 12.77 11.47
N THR A 264 6.40 12.66 11.55
CA THR A 264 5.63 13.09 12.72
C THR A 264 5.66 12.04 13.84
N CYS A 265 6.36 10.91 13.62
CA CYS A 265 6.56 9.86 14.60
C CYS A 265 8.04 9.40 14.56
N PRO A 266 8.99 10.21 15.06
CA PRO A 266 10.42 9.90 14.98
C PRO A 266 10.88 8.79 15.93
N GLY A 267 10.02 8.32 16.84
CA GLY A 267 10.33 7.29 17.82
C GLY A 267 9.65 7.57 19.18
N PRO A 268 10.18 7.01 20.28
CA PRO A 268 11.24 6.01 20.30
C PRO A 268 10.79 4.69 19.65
N PHE A 269 11.72 3.98 19.04
CA PHE A 269 11.54 2.65 18.44
C PHE A 269 12.58 1.67 18.99
N HIS A 270 12.25 0.39 19.00
CA HIS A 270 13.23 -0.68 19.00
C HIS A 270 13.76 -0.88 17.58
N LEU A 271 14.97 -0.37 17.31
CA LEU A 271 15.69 -0.60 16.06
C LEU A 271 16.50 -1.89 16.18
N ARG A 272 16.21 -2.88 15.33
CA ARG A 272 17.03 -4.09 15.15
C ARG A 272 17.60 -4.14 13.74
N LEU A 273 18.89 -4.41 13.62
CA LEU A 273 19.56 -4.67 12.36
C LEU A 273 20.21 -6.06 12.42
N ASP A 274 19.79 -6.93 11.51
CA ASP A 274 20.38 -8.26 11.33
C ASP A 274 21.25 -8.25 10.08
N LEU A 275 22.56 -8.46 10.26
CA LEU A 275 23.53 -8.57 9.19
C LEU A 275 24.02 -10.01 9.09
N THR A 276 23.86 -10.64 7.93
CA THR A 276 24.29 -12.02 7.69
C THR A 276 25.40 -12.03 6.65
N THR A 277 26.52 -12.68 6.98
CA THR A 277 27.56 -13.08 6.02
C THR A 277 27.62 -14.61 6.00
N SER A 278 28.61 -15.21 6.66
CA SER A 278 28.62 -16.64 7.03
C SER A 278 27.90 -16.93 8.35
N ARG A 279 27.78 -15.90 9.19
CA ARG A 279 27.02 -15.91 10.45
C ARG A 279 26.14 -14.66 10.51
N THR A 280 25.03 -14.75 11.23
CA THR A 280 24.17 -13.60 11.51
C THR A 280 24.67 -12.87 12.76
N TRP A 281 24.85 -11.56 12.63
CA TRP A 281 25.11 -10.63 13.71
C TRP A 281 23.94 -9.66 13.83
N THR A 282 23.52 -9.40 15.07
CA THR A 282 22.39 -8.54 15.37
C THR A 282 22.87 -7.32 16.17
N GLN A 283 22.41 -6.14 15.74
CA GLN A 283 22.57 -4.88 16.46
C GLN A 283 21.21 -4.35 16.86
N GLU A 284 21.07 -3.95 18.12
CA GLU A 284 19.81 -3.43 18.65
C GLU A 284 20.00 -2.08 19.34
N ARG A 285 18.95 -1.25 19.29
CA ARG A 285 18.79 -0.01 20.07
C ARG A 285 17.35 0.10 20.51
N THR A 286 17.09 0.12 21.81
CA THR A 286 15.74 0.10 22.40
C THR A 286 15.01 1.44 22.38
N ASP A 287 15.75 2.55 22.36
CA ASP A 287 15.19 3.91 22.39
C ASP A 287 15.62 4.72 21.17
N PHE A 288 15.60 4.09 20.00
CA PHE A 288 15.99 4.73 18.75
C PHE A 288 14.99 5.82 18.39
N THR A 289 15.46 7.07 18.41
CA THR A 289 14.69 8.24 17.98
C THR A 289 15.43 8.93 16.84
N LEU A 290 14.72 9.21 15.75
CA LEU A 290 15.24 9.95 14.62
C LEU A 290 15.42 11.42 14.98
N GLY A 291 16.65 11.91 14.85
CA GLY A 291 16.99 13.32 14.97
C GLY A 291 17.25 13.97 13.60
N PRO A 292 17.46 15.30 13.58
CA PRO A 292 17.82 16.04 12.36
C PRO A 292 19.01 15.41 11.61
N SER A 293 18.99 15.56 10.29
CA SER A 293 19.61 14.73 9.23
C SER A 293 18.79 13.48 8.83
N TYR A 294 18.09 12.83 9.78
CA TYR A 294 17.30 11.61 9.52
C TYR A 294 18.12 10.47 8.88
N GLU A 295 19.41 10.42 9.18
CA GLU A 295 20.35 9.43 8.65
C GLU A 295 20.77 8.44 9.74
N TYR A 296 21.02 7.20 9.33
CA TYR A 296 21.61 6.17 10.18
C TYR A 296 22.72 5.46 9.43
N ASN A 297 23.91 5.46 10.05
CA ASN A 297 25.14 4.95 9.46
C ASN A 297 25.68 3.80 10.30
N ILE A 298 25.97 2.68 9.65
CA ILE A 298 26.66 1.53 10.25
C ILE A 298 27.98 1.33 9.53
N GLN A 299 29.10 1.63 10.20
CA GLN A 299 30.43 1.39 9.67
C GLN A 299 30.91 -0.01 10.07
N PHE A 300 31.45 -0.77 9.11
CA PHE A 300 32.08 -2.05 9.38
C PHE A 300 33.56 -1.87 9.75
N LYS A 301 34.07 -2.77 10.61
CA LYS A 301 35.49 -2.78 10.99
C LYS A 301 36.41 -3.16 9.82
N ARG A 302 35.88 -3.92 8.86
CA ARG A 302 36.57 -4.38 7.66
C ARG A 302 35.57 -4.40 6.51
N PRO A 303 36.00 -4.13 5.27
CA PRO A 303 35.15 -4.30 4.10
C PRO A 303 34.65 -5.74 3.96
N LEU A 304 33.42 -5.89 3.47
CA LEU A 304 32.74 -7.15 3.18
C LEU A 304 32.44 -7.22 1.68
N SER A 305 32.73 -8.35 1.04
CA SER A 305 32.41 -8.57 -0.38
C SER A 305 30.94 -8.95 -0.60
N GLN A 306 30.27 -9.52 0.40
CA GLN A 306 28.85 -9.85 0.35
C GLN A 306 28.23 -9.85 1.75
N TYR A 307 27.00 -9.35 1.87
CA TYR A 307 26.17 -9.49 3.07
C TYR A 307 24.69 -9.32 2.79
N TRP A 308 23.85 -9.98 3.59
CA TRP A 308 22.42 -9.74 3.68
C TRP A 308 22.13 -8.83 4.86
N VAL A 309 21.23 -7.87 4.68
CA VAL A 309 20.79 -6.98 5.75
C VAL A 309 19.27 -7.05 5.89
N ARG A 310 18.79 -7.05 7.13
CA ARG A 310 17.39 -6.78 7.48
C ARG A 310 17.35 -5.73 8.57
N VAL A 311 16.46 -4.76 8.40
CA VAL A 311 16.26 -3.66 9.35
C VAL A 311 14.82 -3.68 9.83
N PHE A 312 14.64 -3.60 11.14
CA PHE A 312 13.35 -3.62 11.81
C PHE A 312 13.18 -2.39 12.70
N LEU A 313 11.96 -1.87 12.74
CA LEU A 313 11.49 -0.96 13.80
C LEU A 313 10.29 -1.60 14.48
N ASP A 314 10.35 -1.77 15.80
CA ASP A 314 9.29 -2.41 16.60
C ASP A 314 8.83 -3.75 15.97
N ASP A 315 9.81 -4.59 15.61
CA ASP A 315 9.64 -5.89 14.93
C ASP A 315 8.97 -5.85 13.53
N HIS A 316 8.74 -4.67 12.98
CA HIS A 316 8.31 -4.51 11.60
C HIS A 316 9.52 -4.47 10.68
N LEU A 317 9.59 -5.41 9.73
CA LEU A 317 10.62 -5.40 8.68
C LEU A 317 10.41 -4.18 7.79
N ILE A 318 11.33 -3.22 7.82
CA ILE A 318 11.25 -1.96 7.07
C ILE A 318 12.26 -1.88 5.92
N TYR A 319 13.28 -2.74 5.94
CA TYR A 319 14.21 -2.89 4.82
C TYR A 319 14.83 -4.28 4.82
N ALA A 320 14.98 -4.88 3.63
CA ALA A 320 15.79 -6.07 3.43
C ALA A 320 16.45 -6.04 2.06
N ASN A 321 17.75 -6.27 1.99
CA ASN A 321 18.43 -6.44 0.71
C ASN A 321 19.74 -7.20 0.88
N VAL A 322 20.44 -7.42 -0.22
CA VAL A 322 21.77 -8.01 -0.29
C VAL A 322 22.74 -7.02 -0.94
N PHE A 323 23.94 -6.92 -0.38
CA PHE A 323 25.09 -6.33 -1.04
C PHE A 323 25.96 -7.44 -1.59
N GLU A 324 26.37 -7.30 -2.85
CA GLU A 324 27.36 -8.14 -3.51
C GLU A 324 28.31 -7.22 -4.26
N GLU A 325 29.60 -7.29 -3.95
CA GLU A 325 30.63 -6.57 -4.65
C GLU A 325 30.72 -7.10 -6.09
N LEU A 326 30.42 -6.23 -7.05
CA LEU A 326 30.54 -6.58 -8.46
C LEU A 326 32.01 -6.51 -8.85
N GLU A 327 32.64 -7.66 -9.04
CA GLU A 327 33.88 -7.73 -9.81
C GLU A 327 33.54 -7.36 -11.25
N ILE A 328 33.91 -6.14 -11.67
CA ILE A 328 33.88 -5.77 -13.08
C ILE A 328 35.11 -6.45 -13.71
N PRO A 329 34.96 -7.45 -14.59
CA PRO A 329 36.08 -7.97 -15.33
C PRO A 329 36.53 -6.86 -16.29
N PHE A 330 37.76 -6.38 -16.09
CA PHE A 330 38.42 -5.43 -16.99
C PHE A 330 38.98 -6.12 -18.23
#